data_AF-A0A1V5K0I9-F1
#
_entry.id   AF-A0A1V5K0I9-F1
#
_cell.length_a   1.000
_cell.length_b   1.000
_cell.length_c   1.000
_cell.angle_alpha   90.00
_cell.angle_beta   90.00
_cell.angle_gamma   90.00
#
_symmetry.space_group_name_H-M   'P 1'
#
loop_
_entity.id
_entity.type
_entity.pdbx_description
1 polymer ?
#
loop_
_entity_poly.entity_id
_entity_poly.type
_entity_poly.pdbx_seq_one_letter_code
_entity_poly.pdbx_strand_id
1 'polypeptide(L)' 'MLLDEPSLGLAPLLVEQVLGAVTRIKQEGVTVLLVEQNALAALEISERGYVLENGNVVLTDKASALIDNETVRKSYLGQE' A
#
# COMPACT_ATOMS: atom_id res chain seq x y z
N MET A 1 -7.82 -12.60 0.60
CA MET A 1 -6.46 -12.92 0.13
C MET A 1 -5.47 -12.09 0.94
N LEU A 2 -4.35 -12.69 1.34
CA LEU A 2 -3.26 -12.00 2.05
C LEU A 2 -2.03 -12.00 1.14
N LEU A 3 -1.38 -10.84 0.98
CA LEU A 3 -0.15 -10.69 0.21
C LEU A 3 0.90 -10.02 1.08
N ASP A 4 2.08 -10.62 1.16
CA ASP A 4 3.20 -10.16 1.98
C ASP A 4 4.36 -9.77 1.06
N GLU A 5 4.64 -8.47 0.97
CA GLU A 5 5.69 -7.86 0.15
C GLU A 5 5.78 -8.40 -1.30
N PRO A 6 4.66 -8.47 -2.06
CA PRO A 6 4.65 -9.13 -3.36
C PRO A 6 5.49 -8.43 -4.44
N SER A 7 5.85 -7.15 -4.24
CA SER A 7 6.68 -6.39 -5.18
C SER A 7 8.18 -6.41 -4.86
N LEU A 8 8.61 -6.98 -3.73
CA LEU A 8 10.00 -6.92 -3.27
C LEU A 8 10.97 -7.56 -4.27
N GLY A 9 12.01 -6.81 -4.64
CA GLY A 9 13.08 -7.30 -5.53
C GLY A 9 12.68 -7.41 -7.01
N LEU A 10 11.47 -6.99 -7.38
CA LEU A 10 11.02 -6.98 -8.76
C LEU A 10 11.48 -5.73 -9.52
N ALA A 11 11.63 -5.86 -10.84
CA ALA A 11 11.84 -4.72 -11.72
C ALA A 11 10.60 -3.80 -11.73
N PRO A 12 10.73 -2.48 -11.98
CA PRO A 12 9.62 -1.53 -11.90
C PRO A 12 8.36 -1.94 -12.68
N LEU A 13 8.53 -2.44 -13.91
CA LEU A 13 7.43 -2.91 -14.74
C LEU A 13 6.66 -4.08 -14.10
N LEU A 14 7.36 -4.99 -13.42
CA LEU A 14 6.72 -6.13 -12.76
C LEU A 14 5.94 -5.69 -11.53
N VAL A 15 6.40 -4.66 -10.82
CA VAL A 15 5.64 -4.05 -9.70
C VAL A 15 4.28 -3.54 -10.19
N GLU A 16 4.26 -2.78 -11.28
CA GLU A 16 3.00 -2.29 -11.89
C GLU A 16 2.07 -3.44 -12.29
N GLN A 17 2.62 -4.51 -12.87
CA GLN A 17 1.84 -5.69 -13.26
C GLN A 17 1.26 -6.43 -12.05
N VAL A 18 2.03 -6.58 -10.97
CA VAL A 18 1.58 -7.21 -9.73
C VAL A 18 0.45 -6.39 -9.11
N LEU A 19 0.62 -5.08 -8.92
CA LEU A 19 -0.41 -4.21 -8.36
C LEU A 19 -1.66 -4.14 -9.24
N GLY A 20 -1.49 -4.16 -10.57
CA GLY A 20 -2.59 -4.28 -11.51
C GLY A 20 -3.37 -5.59 -11.37
N ALA A 21 -2.68 -6.71 -11.14
CA ALA A 21 -3.33 -7.99 -10.87
C ALA A 21 -4.10 -7.98 -9.53
N VAL A 22 -3.54 -7.39 -8.48
CA VAL A 22 -4.22 -7.21 -7.19
C VAL A 22 -5.50 -6.39 -7.36
N THR A 23 -5.43 -5.30 -8.13
CA THR A 23 -6.59 -4.45 -8.41
C THR A 23 -7.71 -5.20 -9.12
N ARG A 24 -7.38 -6.05 -10.11
CA ARG A 24 -8.37 -6.91 -10.79
C ARG A 24 -9.03 -7.90 -9.83
N ILE A 25 -8.25 -8.59 -9.01
CA ILE A 25 -8.76 -9.55 -8.02
C ILE A 25 -9.75 -8.88 -7.05
N LYS A 26 -9.40 -7.67 -6.59
CA LYS A 26 -10.28 -6.85 -5.77
C LYS A 26 -11.59 -6.48 -6.48
N GLN A 27 -11.53 -6.11 -7.76
CA GLN A 27 -12.72 -5.80 -8.57
C GLN A 27 -13.66 -6.99 -8.75
N GLU A 28 -13.14 -8.22 -8.68
CA GLU A 28 -13.94 -9.45 -8.67
C GLU A 28 -14.64 -9.71 -7.33
N GLY A 29 -14.51 -8.80 -6.35
CA GLY A 29 -15.17 -8.87 -5.05
C GLY A 29 -14.35 -9.58 -3.97
N VAL A 30 -13.11 -9.95 -4.26
CA VAL A 30 -12.22 -10.59 -3.27
C VAL A 30 -11.65 -9.52 -2.34
N THR A 31 -11.87 -9.67 -1.03
CA THR A 31 -11.18 -8.84 -0.04
C THR A 31 -9.69 -9.16 -0.02
N VAL A 32 -8.85 -8.12 -0.14
CA VAL A 32 -7.38 -8.24 -0.12
C VAL A 32 -6.83 -7.46 1.08
N LEU A 33 -5.90 -8.09 1.80
CA LEU A 33 -5.00 -7.39 2.73
C LEU A 33 -3.59 -7.48 2.14
N LEU A 34 -2.98 -6.33 1.91
CA LEU A 34 -1.68 -6.17 1.28
C LEU A 34 -0.71 -5.55 2.28
N VAL A 35 0.45 -6.20 2.46
CA VAL A 35 1.60 -5.66 3.18
C VAL A 35 2.66 -5.30 2.14
N GLU A 36 3.18 -4.08 2.20
CA GLU A 36 4.13 -3.55 1.22
C GLU A 36 5.10 -2.56 1.85
N GLN A 37 6.34 -2.55 1.35
CA GLN A 37 7.33 -1.53 1.70
C GLN A 37 7.16 -0.26 0.86
N ASN A 38 6.70 -0.41 -0.39
CA ASN A 38 6.33 0.73 -1.22
C ASN A 38 4.94 1.26 -0.81
N ALA A 39 4.91 2.03 0.27
CA ALA A 39 3.69 2.52 0.89
C ALA A 39 2.83 3.34 -0.09
N LEU A 40 3.44 4.16 -0.95
CA LEU A 40 2.70 4.97 -1.92
C LEU A 40 1.90 4.10 -2.89
N ALA A 41 2.59 3.18 -3.57
CA ALA A 41 1.96 2.33 -4.56
C ALA A 41 0.88 1.40 -3.95
N ALA A 42 1.08 0.94 -2.71
CA ALA A 42 0.09 0.16 -1.99
C ALA A 42 -1.15 1.00 -1.63
N LEU A 43 -0.95 2.24 -1.19
CA LEU A 43 -2.06 3.16 -0.86
C LEU A 43 -2.86 3.55 -2.10
N GLU A 44 -2.22 3.73 -3.26
CA GLU A 44 -2.89 4.09 -4.53
C GLU A 44 -3.95 3.07 -4.96
N ILE A 45 -3.77 1.78 -4.62
CA ILE A 45 -4.71 0.72 -4.97
C ILE A 45 -5.65 0.30 -3.82
N SER A 46 -5.50 0.91 -2.63
CA SER A 46 -6.20 0.54 -1.41
C SER A 46 -7.33 1.50 -1.06
N GLU A 47 -8.37 1.03 -0.37
CA GLU A 47 -9.41 1.89 0.21
C GLU A 47 -8.98 2.49 1.56
N ARG A 48 -8.25 1.71 2.35
CA ARG A 48 -7.89 2.00 3.74
C ARG A 48 -6.45 1.54 3.97
N GLY A 49 -5.69 2.33 4.72
CA GLY A 49 -4.33 1.99 5.11
C GLY A 49 -4.15 1.98 6.62
N TYR A 50 -3.12 1.26 7.05
CA TYR A 50 -2.66 1.18 8.43
C TYR A 50 -1.15 1.37 8.43
N VAL A 51 -0.65 2.30 9.24
CA VAL A 51 0.79 2.54 9.39
C VAL A 51 1.23 1.83 10.67
N LEU A 52 2.19 0.92 10.52
CA LEU A 52 2.75 0.14 11.61
C LEU A 52 4.17 0.63 11.92
N GLU A 53 4.41 1.04 13.16
CA GLU A 53 5.73 1.46 13.66
C GLU A 53 6.04 0.70 14.95
N ASN A 54 7.22 0.09 15.03
CA ASN A 54 7.68 -0.60 16.24
C ASN A 54 6.64 -1.56 16.84
N GLY A 55 5.93 -2.28 15.97
CA GLY A 55 4.88 -3.25 16.35
C GLY A 55 3.53 -2.64 16.74
N ASN A 56 3.33 -1.32 16.59
CA ASN A 56 2.08 -0.64 16.94
C ASN A 56 1.48 0.08 15.73
N VAL A 57 0.16 0.04 15.61
CA VAL A 57 -0.55 0.84 14.60
C VAL A 57 -0.60 2.27 15.08
N VAL A 58 0.16 3.15 14.43
CA VAL A 58 0.27 4.57 14.80
C VAL A 58 -0.71 5.46 14.05
N LEU A 59 -1.15 5.03 12.86
CA LEU A 59 -2.09 5.77 12.05
C LEU A 59 -3.00 4.82 11.27
N THR A 60 -4.25 5.22 11.08
CA THR A 60 -5.22 4.47 10.28
C THR A 60 -6.23 5.45 9.70
N ASP A 61 -6.39 5.43 8.39
CA ASP A 61 -7.38 6.24 7.70
C ASP A 61 -7.70 5.65 6.31
N LYS A 62 -8.57 6.31 5.56
CA LYS A 62 -8.72 6.09 4.12
C LYS A 62 -7.37 6.29 3.43
N ALA A 63 -7.09 5.47 2.43
CA ALA A 63 -5.80 5.53 1.75
C ALA A 63 -5.54 6.92 1.14
N SER A 64 -6.56 7.56 0.58
CA SER A 64 -6.45 8.93 0.06
C SER A 64 -6.05 9.95 1.14
N ALA A 65 -6.64 9.86 2.33
CA ALA A 65 -6.29 10.74 3.44
C ALA A 65 -4.86 10.49 3.96
N LEU A 66 -4.38 9.24 3.90
CA LEU A 66 -3.00 8.90 4.26
C LEU A 66 -1.99 9.40 3.24
N ILE A 67 -2.31 9.38 1.94
CA ILE A 67 -1.45 9.93 0.89
C ILE A 67 -1.25 11.44 1.07
N ASP A 68 -2.29 12.14 1.49
CA ASP A 68 -2.27 13.60 1.72
C ASP A 68 -1.74 13.98 3.12
N ASN A 69 -1.54 13.01 4.02
CA ASN A 69 -1.08 13.26 5.38
C ASN A 69 0.40 13.65 5.40
N GLU A 70 0.73 14.84 5.91
CA GLU A 70 2.11 15.33 5.95
C GLU A 70 3.10 14.40 6.66
N THR A 71 2.69 13.77 7.78
CA THR A 71 3.55 12.85 8.52
C THR A 71 3.83 11.60 7.71
N VAL A 72 2.82 11.06 7.02
CA VAL A 72 2.99 9.88 6.16
C VAL A 72 3.89 10.22 4.97
N ARG A 73 3.67 11.38 4.33
CA ARG A 73 4.46 11.83 3.18
C ARG A 73 5.95 11.96 3.51
N LYS A 74 6.26 12.63 4.62
CA LYS A 74 7.64 12.87 5.09
C LYS A 74 8.35 11.58 5.51
N SER A 75 7.65 10.68 6.21
CA SER A 75 8.27 9.47 6.78
C SER A 75 8.29 8.26 5.84
N TYR A 76 7.31 8.14 4.93
CA TYR A 76 7.07 6.87 4.20
C TYR A 76 6.92 7.00 2.69
N LEU A 77 6.56 8.18 2.16
CA LEU A 77 6.34 8.37 0.71
C LEU A 77 7.50 9.07 0.01
N GLY A 78 8.56 9.43 0.74
CA GLY A 78 9.77 10.03 0.19
C GLY A 78 9.57 11.42 -0.41
N GLN A 79 8.52 12.15 0.01
CA GLN A 79 8.24 13.51 -0.45
C GLN A 79 8.52 14.51 0.69
N GLU A 80 9.50 15.40 0.47
CA GLU A 80 9.78 16.58 1.32
C GLU A 80 8.70 17.65 1.19
#